data_AF-A0A6G0U1H6-F1
#
_entry.id   AF-A0A6G0U1H6-F1
#
_cell.length_a   1.000
_cell.length_b   1.000
_cell.length_c   1.000
_cell.angle_alpha   90.00
_cell.angle_beta   90.00
_cell.angle_gamma   90.00
#
_symmetry.space_group_name_H-M   'P 1'
#
loop_
_entity.id
_entity.type
_entity.pdbx_description
1 polymer ?
#
loop_
_entity_poly.entity_id
_entity_poly.type
_entity_poly.pdbx_seq_one_letter_code
_entity_poly.pdbx_strand_id
1 'polypeptide(L)'
;VLVGLLQVTADQDYKRTLKVLVTSTAVMVAGRLCVMSGAVPSFAASDNPTAKHPDPIVRTLTFLHLPVVSAQLLVWPQVLSYDWSMDAVPRIESAADPRNVATVLFYAALAAVARASVLRKWTAVALAATVSVASYIPASNALFYVGFVVAERVLYIPSVGYCLLVGCSAAALAKSTSGRRSTVVYALYAATVVTYGLRTVLRNRDWHDEESLYRSGIQVNPPKSYGNLGSILSSQGRTNEAEMAYRSALKHRPNMADVHYNL
;
A
#
# COMPACT_ATOMS: atom_id res chain seq x y z
N VAL A 1 14.86 44.27 -7.53
CA VAL A 1 14.79 43.63 -8.87
C VAL A 1 15.17 42.15 -8.81
N LEU A 2 16.36 41.78 -8.35
CA LEU A 2 16.81 40.37 -8.23
C LEU A 2 15.90 39.46 -7.39
N VAL A 3 15.47 39.90 -6.20
CA VAL A 3 14.54 39.13 -5.34
C VAL A 3 13.17 38.93 -6.00
N GLY A 4 12.68 39.95 -6.71
CA GLY A 4 11.42 39.86 -7.47
C GLY A 4 11.52 38.93 -8.67
N LEU A 5 12.64 38.96 -9.39
CA LEU A 5 12.89 38.02 -10.50
C LEU A 5 12.99 36.57 -9.99
N LEU A 6 13.69 36.33 -8.87
CA LEU A 6 13.81 35.01 -8.25
C LEU A 6 12.46 34.47 -7.72
N GLN A 7 11.58 35.33 -7.22
CA GLN A 7 10.24 34.93 -6.79
C GLN A 7 9.33 34.60 -7.98
N VAL A 8 9.43 35.35 -9.08
CA VAL A 8 8.66 35.12 -10.30
C VAL A 8 9.08 33.80 -10.96
N THR A 9 10.38 33.51 -11.05
CA THR A 9 10.87 32.24 -11.61
C THR A 9 10.45 31.05 -10.76
N ALA A 10 10.58 31.14 -9.42
CA ALA A 10 10.15 30.07 -8.52
C ALA A 10 8.63 29.79 -8.60
N ASP A 11 7.79 30.82 -8.78
CA ASP A 11 6.35 30.63 -8.98
C ASP A 11 6.01 30.00 -10.33
N GLN A 12 6.74 30.36 -11.39
CA GLN A 12 6.60 29.74 -12.70
C GLN A 12 7.00 28.27 -12.68
N ASP A 13 8.11 27.94 -12.02
CA ASP A 13 8.60 26.56 -11.88
C ASP A 13 7.62 25.69 -11.07
N TYR A 14 7.04 26.24 -10.00
CA TYR A 14 6.00 25.56 -9.22
C TYR A 14 4.76 25.24 -10.05
N LYS A 15 4.22 26.25 -10.77
CA LYS A 15 3.03 26.08 -11.63
C LYS A 15 3.30 25.08 -12.76
N ARG A 16 4.49 25.12 -13.37
CA ARG A 16 4.90 24.17 -14.40
C ARG A 16 4.96 22.75 -13.84
N THR A 17 5.57 22.57 -12.68
CA THR A 17 5.66 21.27 -11.99
C THR A 17 4.27 20.71 -11.70
N LEU A 18 3.38 21.52 -11.11
CA LEU A 18 2.02 21.09 -10.80
C LEU A 18 1.24 20.71 -12.06
N LYS A 19 1.38 21.49 -13.14
CA LYS A 19 0.75 21.19 -14.43
C LYS A 19 1.21 19.83 -14.96
N VAL A 20 2.53 19.58 -14.99
CA VAL A 20 3.10 18.29 -15.44
C VAL A 20 2.58 17.12 -14.61
N LEU A 21 2.50 17.30 -13.29
CA LEU A 21 2.02 16.29 -12.37
C LEU A 21 0.54 15.95 -12.57
N VAL A 22 -0.31 16.96 -12.72
CA VAL A 22 -1.74 16.76 -13.01
C VAL A 22 -1.93 16.11 -14.38
N THR A 23 -1.21 16.58 -15.41
CA THR A 23 -1.33 16.01 -16.76
C THR A 23 -0.83 14.58 -16.82
N SER A 24 0.30 14.25 -16.17
CA SER A 24 0.82 12.88 -16.15
C SER A 24 -0.12 11.92 -15.41
N THR A 25 -0.73 12.36 -14.30
CA THR A 25 -1.75 11.60 -13.59
C THR A 25 -2.96 11.32 -14.49
N ALA A 26 -3.46 12.35 -15.18
CA ALA A 26 -4.58 12.21 -16.11
C ALA A 26 -4.25 11.26 -17.26
N VAL A 27 -3.03 11.36 -17.83
CA VAL A 27 -2.54 10.45 -18.88
C VAL A 27 -2.44 9.01 -18.37
N MET A 28 -1.95 8.77 -17.15
CA MET A 28 -1.90 7.42 -16.57
C MET A 28 -3.30 6.81 -16.40
N VAL A 29 -4.26 7.59 -15.90
CA VAL A 29 -5.65 7.15 -15.76
C VAL A 29 -6.25 6.86 -17.13
N ALA A 30 -6.09 7.76 -18.10
CA ALA A 30 -6.58 7.59 -19.46
C ALA A 30 -5.95 6.37 -20.15
N GLY A 31 -4.63 6.23 -20.09
CA GLY A 31 -3.90 5.10 -20.65
C GLY A 31 -4.39 3.76 -20.08
N ARG A 32 -4.69 3.71 -18.78
CA ARG A 32 -5.27 2.51 -18.19
C ARG A 32 -6.67 2.20 -18.72
N LEU A 33 -7.53 3.22 -18.86
CA LEU A 33 -8.86 3.04 -19.45
C LEU A 33 -8.78 2.57 -20.90
N CYS A 34 -7.82 3.09 -21.67
CA CYS A 34 -7.56 2.64 -23.05
C CYS A 34 -7.12 1.18 -23.11
N VAL A 35 -6.15 0.77 -22.28
CA VAL A 35 -5.69 -0.63 -22.20
C VAL A 35 -6.83 -1.58 -21.82
N MET A 36 -7.72 -1.13 -20.94
CA MET A 36 -8.89 -1.90 -20.54
C MET A 36 -9.96 -2.00 -21.63
N SER A 37 -9.89 -1.21 -22.71
CA SER A 37 -10.83 -1.26 -23.85
C SER A 37 -12.29 -1.21 -23.43
N GLY A 38 -12.60 -0.49 -22.33
CA GLY A 38 -13.94 -0.41 -21.74
C GLY A 38 -14.41 -1.68 -21.01
N ALA A 39 -13.62 -2.75 -20.97
CA ALA A 39 -13.91 -3.95 -20.21
C ALA A 39 -13.65 -3.76 -18.72
N VAL A 40 -14.59 -4.20 -17.89
CA VAL A 40 -14.41 -4.26 -16.43
C VAL A 40 -13.49 -5.45 -16.13
N PRO A 41 -12.47 -5.32 -15.25
CA PRO A 41 -11.60 -6.43 -14.91
C PRO A 41 -12.43 -7.58 -14.33
N SER A 42 -12.24 -8.79 -14.87
CA SER A 42 -12.83 -10.01 -14.31
C SER A 42 -11.82 -10.69 -13.39
N PHE A 43 -12.26 -11.08 -12.20
CA PHE A 43 -11.45 -11.76 -11.18
C PHE A 43 -12.35 -12.60 -10.27
N ALA A 44 -11.78 -13.55 -9.54
CA ALA A 44 -12.55 -14.42 -8.66
C ALA A 44 -13.04 -13.67 -7.41
N ALA A 45 -14.11 -14.16 -6.77
CA ALA A 45 -14.59 -13.56 -5.52
C ALA A 45 -13.57 -13.70 -4.38
N SER A 46 -12.71 -14.73 -4.44
CA SER A 46 -11.60 -14.96 -3.53
C SER A 46 -10.47 -13.92 -3.68
N ASP A 47 -10.33 -13.28 -4.84
CA ASP A 47 -9.25 -12.33 -5.08
C ASP A 47 -9.53 -10.98 -4.41
N ASN A 48 -10.77 -10.52 -4.54
CA ASN A 48 -11.27 -9.32 -3.88
C ASN A 48 -12.76 -9.51 -3.52
N PRO A 49 -13.06 -10.10 -2.35
CA PRO A 49 -14.44 -10.34 -1.93
C PRO A 49 -15.20 -9.04 -1.69
N THR A 50 -14.50 -7.98 -1.26
CA THR A 50 -15.10 -6.65 -1.06
C THR A 50 -15.69 -6.11 -2.35
N ALA A 51 -15.01 -6.26 -3.49
CA ALA A 51 -15.53 -5.79 -4.78
C ALA A 51 -16.85 -6.47 -5.19
N LYS A 52 -17.08 -7.71 -4.74
CA LYS A 52 -18.29 -8.50 -5.02
C LYS A 52 -19.31 -8.50 -3.86
N HIS A 53 -19.06 -7.76 -2.79
CA HIS A 53 -19.99 -7.68 -1.66
C HIS A 53 -21.31 -7.03 -2.10
N PRO A 54 -22.49 -7.51 -1.69
CA PRO A 54 -23.77 -6.98 -2.16
C PRO A 54 -24.02 -5.53 -1.71
N ASP A 55 -23.65 -5.19 -0.48
CA ASP A 55 -23.89 -3.86 0.09
C ASP A 55 -22.88 -2.80 -0.42
N PRO A 56 -23.33 -1.74 -1.14
CA PRO A 56 -22.48 -0.65 -1.62
C PRO A 56 -21.80 0.16 -0.52
N ILE A 57 -22.40 0.26 0.67
CA ILE A 57 -21.84 1.02 1.79
C ILE A 57 -20.60 0.29 2.30
N VAL A 58 -20.70 -1.03 2.52
CA VAL A 58 -19.57 -1.87 2.93
C VAL A 58 -18.43 -1.78 1.91
N ARG A 59 -18.73 -1.84 0.61
CA ARG A 59 -17.73 -1.65 -0.44
C ARG A 59 -17.03 -0.30 -0.30
N THR A 60 -17.81 0.77 -0.21
CA THR A 60 -17.30 2.14 -0.18
C THR A 60 -16.44 2.40 1.05
N LEU A 61 -16.94 2.07 2.25
CA LEU A 61 -16.21 2.25 3.50
C LEU A 61 -14.90 1.44 3.51
N THR A 62 -14.97 0.18 3.08
CA THR A 62 -13.77 -0.67 3.03
C THR A 62 -12.75 -0.11 2.04
N PHE A 63 -13.16 0.25 0.81
CA PHE A 63 -12.24 0.78 -0.20
C PHE A 63 -11.65 2.14 0.16
N LEU A 64 -12.37 2.99 0.89
CA LEU A 64 -11.80 4.21 1.46
C LEU A 64 -10.77 3.91 2.57
N HIS A 65 -10.90 2.79 3.26
CA HIS A 65 -9.96 2.39 4.31
C HIS A 65 -8.70 1.69 3.77
N LEU A 66 -8.74 1.00 2.63
CA LEU A 66 -7.56 0.29 2.10
C LEU A 66 -6.33 1.18 1.83
N PRO A 67 -6.46 2.45 1.41
CA PRO A 67 -5.35 3.40 1.36
C PRO A 67 -4.68 3.64 2.72
N VAL A 68 -5.44 3.58 3.83
CA VAL A 68 -4.89 3.69 5.19
C VAL A 68 -4.00 2.48 5.49
N VAL A 69 -4.49 1.28 5.20
CA VAL A 69 -3.72 0.03 5.35
C VAL A 69 -2.45 0.09 4.50
N SER A 70 -2.57 0.56 3.26
CA SER A 70 -1.44 0.72 2.34
C SER A 70 -0.42 1.75 2.82
N ALA A 71 -0.86 2.88 3.38
CA ALA A 71 0.01 3.87 3.98
C ALA A 71 0.70 3.34 5.25
N GLN A 72 0.01 2.53 6.04
CA GLN A 72 0.58 1.86 7.19
C GLN A 72 1.71 0.91 6.78
N LEU A 73 1.60 0.20 5.65
CA LEU A 73 2.70 -0.61 5.13
C LEU A 73 3.94 0.22 4.75
N LEU A 74 3.79 1.49 4.34
CA LEU A 74 4.91 2.38 4.07
C LEU A 74 5.57 2.91 5.35
N VAL A 75 4.77 3.25 6.37
CA VAL A 75 5.22 3.89 7.61
C VAL A 75 5.68 2.87 8.66
N TRP A 76 5.07 1.70 8.69
CA TRP A 76 5.33 0.64 9.66
C TRP A 76 5.09 -0.73 9.02
N PRO A 77 6.05 -1.24 8.21
CA PRO A 77 5.93 -2.52 7.51
C PRO A 77 6.10 -3.70 8.48
N GLN A 78 5.20 -3.82 9.46
CA GLN A 78 5.32 -4.85 10.49
C GLN A 78 4.85 -6.21 10.00
N VAL A 79 3.70 -6.20 9.32
CA VAL A 79 3.04 -7.37 8.78
C VAL A 79 3.12 -7.25 7.27
N LEU A 80 3.92 -8.13 6.66
CA LEU A 80 4.06 -8.25 5.21
C LEU A 80 3.56 -9.62 4.80
N SER A 81 2.90 -9.70 3.65
CA SER A 81 2.38 -10.94 3.09
C SER A 81 2.61 -10.98 1.59
N TYR A 82 2.91 -12.18 1.10
CA TYR A 82 2.95 -12.43 -0.34
C TYR A 82 1.56 -12.25 -0.98
N ASP A 83 0.49 -12.39 -0.19
CA ASP A 83 -0.90 -12.34 -0.64
C ASP A 83 -1.84 -11.78 0.44
N TRP A 84 -2.66 -10.81 0.04
CA TRP A 84 -3.70 -10.15 0.86
C TRP A 84 -5.10 -10.36 0.27
N SER A 85 -5.32 -11.47 -0.45
CA SER A 85 -6.62 -11.84 -0.99
C SER A 85 -7.53 -12.42 0.11
N MET A 86 -8.72 -12.89 -0.28
CA MET A 86 -9.71 -13.43 0.66
C MET A 86 -10.11 -12.37 1.70
N ASP A 87 -10.26 -12.78 2.95
CA ASP A 87 -10.66 -11.96 4.08
C ASP A 87 -9.46 -11.43 4.88
N ALA A 88 -8.28 -11.33 4.23
CA ALA A 88 -7.03 -10.87 4.87
C ALA A 88 -7.13 -9.46 5.48
N VAL A 89 -7.94 -8.58 4.87
CA VAL A 89 -8.34 -7.31 5.48
C VAL A 89 -9.84 -7.40 5.80
N PRO A 90 -10.22 -7.39 7.10
CA PRO A 90 -11.63 -7.44 7.47
C PRO A 90 -12.39 -6.24 6.90
N ARG A 91 -13.55 -6.49 6.29
CA ARG A 91 -14.42 -5.44 5.74
C ARG A 91 -14.92 -4.50 6.84
N ILE A 92 -15.24 -3.27 6.46
CA ILE A 92 -15.94 -2.31 7.31
C ILE A 92 -17.43 -2.43 7.02
N GLU A 93 -18.17 -3.03 7.95
CA GLU A 93 -19.59 -3.35 7.76
C GLU A 93 -20.53 -2.22 8.23
N SER A 94 -20.01 -1.23 8.95
CA SER A 94 -20.81 -0.14 9.50
C SER A 94 -20.06 1.20 9.48
N ALA A 95 -20.79 2.30 9.32
CA ALA A 95 -20.25 3.65 9.46
C ALA A 95 -19.73 3.92 10.89
N ALA A 96 -20.24 3.20 11.90
CA ALA A 96 -19.81 3.31 13.28
C ALA A 96 -18.53 2.52 13.61
N ASP A 97 -17.94 1.81 12.64
CA ASP A 97 -16.69 1.09 12.84
C ASP A 97 -15.57 2.08 13.24
N PRO A 98 -14.82 1.83 14.33
CA PRO A 98 -13.78 2.75 14.79
C PRO A 98 -12.67 2.98 13.77
N ARG A 99 -12.45 2.06 12.83
CA ARG A 99 -11.46 2.21 11.75
C ARG A 99 -11.79 3.37 10.81
N ASN A 100 -13.05 3.79 10.73
CA ASN A 100 -13.44 4.98 9.96
C ASN A 100 -12.81 6.26 10.51
N VAL A 101 -12.49 6.33 11.80
CA VAL A 101 -11.76 7.47 12.38
C VAL A 101 -10.38 7.59 11.74
N ALA A 102 -9.65 6.48 11.62
CA ALA A 102 -8.34 6.46 10.96
C ALA A 102 -8.46 6.86 9.48
N THR A 103 -9.51 6.40 8.78
CA THR A 103 -9.82 6.80 7.41
C THR A 103 -10.04 8.30 7.26
N VAL A 104 -10.88 8.90 8.11
CA VAL A 104 -11.17 10.34 8.08
C VAL A 104 -9.90 11.15 8.39
N LEU A 105 -9.15 10.78 9.43
CA LEU A 105 -7.91 11.46 9.81
C LEU A 105 -6.86 11.38 8.69
N PHE A 106 -6.76 10.22 8.03
CA PHE A 106 -5.84 10.02 6.91
C PHE A 106 -6.15 10.96 5.75
N TYR A 107 -7.40 11.02 5.28
CA TYR A 107 -7.78 11.91 4.19
C TYR A 107 -7.74 13.39 4.60
N ALA A 108 -8.06 13.72 5.85
CA ALA A 108 -7.91 15.08 6.37
C ALA A 108 -6.43 15.52 6.37
N ALA A 109 -5.52 14.65 6.79
CA ALA A 109 -4.08 14.91 6.75
C ALA A 109 -3.58 15.07 5.30
N LEU A 110 -4.00 14.20 4.37
CA LEU A 110 -3.67 14.34 2.95
C LEU A 110 -4.16 15.66 2.37
N ALA A 111 -5.41 16.03 2.65
CA ALA A 111 -5.99 17.30 2.18
C ALA A 111 -5.26 18.51 2.79
N ALA A 112 -4.90 18.46 4.07
CA ALA A 112 -4.14 19.51 4.74
C ALA A 112 -2.74 19.67 4.14
N VAL A 113 -2.03 18.56 3.88
CA VAL A 113 -0.71 18.57 3.23
C VAL A 113 -0.81 19.11 1.81
N ALA A 114 -1.78 18.66 1.02
CA ALA A 114 -2.00 19.16 -0.34
C ALA A 114 -2.33 20.67 -0.36
N ARG A 115 -3.19 21.13 0.56
CA ARG A 115 -3.50 22.55 0.70
C ARG A 115 -2.27 23.35 1.12
N ALA A 116 -1.51 22.87 2.10
CA ALA A 116 -0.30 23.52 2.58
C ALA A 116 0.78 23.58 1.49
N SER A 117 0.95 22.51 0.70
CA SER A 117 1.93 22.47 -0.39
C SER A 117 1.60 23.48 -1.49
N VAL A 118 0.32 23.71 -1.77
CA VAL A 118 -0.13 24.75 -2.72
C VAL A 118 0.07 26.15 -2.15
N LEU A 119 -0.40 26.41 -0.93
CA LEU A 119 -0.34 27.76 -0.35
C LEU A 119 1.09 28.21 -0.03
N ARG A 120 1.94 27.28 0.42
CA ARG A 120 3.34 27.57 0.79
C ARG A 120 4.34 27.23 -0.31
N LYS A 121 3.87 26.82 -1.49
CA LYS A 121 4.69 26.46 -2.67
C LYS A 121 5.78 25.44 -2.33
N TRP A 122 5.43 24.42 -1.53
CA TRP A 122 6.36 23.33 -1.18
C TRP A 122 6.50 22.36 -2.35
N THR A 123 7.23 22.78 -3.39
CA THR A 123 7.50 22.03 -4.63
C THR A 123 7.87 20.57 -4.37
N ALA A 124 8.83 20.33 -3.46
CA ALA A 124 9.30 18.98 -3.13
C ALA A 124 8.19 18.12 -2.50
N VAL A 125 7.41 18.68 -1.58
CA VAL A 125 6.29 17.97 -0.93
C VAL A 125 5.17 17.69 -1.94
N ALA A 126 4.84 18.66 -2.78
CA ALA A 126 3.85 18.50 -3.83
C ALA A 126 4.26 17.39 -4.81
N LEU A 127 5.51 17.41 -5.29
CA LEU A 127 6.04 16.36 -6.17
C LEU A 127 5.97 14.98 -5.52
N ALA A 128 6.48 14.86 -4.30
CA ALA A 128 6.56 13.59 -3.61
C ALA A 128 5.17 13.04 -3.25
N ALA A 129 4.23 13.90 -2.84
CA ALA A 129 2.83 13.55 -2.64
C ALA A 129 2.15 13.12 -3.95
N THR A 130 2.39 13.83 -5.06
CA THR A 130 1.81 13.44 -6.35
C THR A 130 2.37 12.12 -6.86
N VAL A 131 3.69 11.90 -6.82
CA VAL A 131 4.28 10.60 -7.18
C VAL A 131 3.66 9.48 -6.34
N SER A 132 3.44 9.72 -5.04
CA SER A 132 2.81 8.76 -4.14
C SER A 132 1.36 8.44 -4.51
N VAL A 133 0.54 9.49 -4.61
CA VAL A 133 -0.92 9.36 -4.77
C VAL A 133 -1.30 8.99 -6.20
N ALA A 134 -0.71 9.66 -7.20
CA ALA A 134 -1.06 9.44 -8.61
C ALA A 134 -0.74 8.03 -9.08
N SER A 135 0.39 7.48 -8.65
CA SER A 135 0.78 6.11 -9.02
C SER A 135 -0.08 5.05 -8.32
N TYR A 136 -0.62 5.36 -7.12
CA TYR A 136 -1.48 4.46 -6.36
C TYR A 136 -2.95 4.50 -6.80
N ILE A 137 -3.47 5.67 -7.19
CA ILE A 137 -4.89 5.89 -7.55
C ILE A 137 -5.46 4.78 -8.43
N PRO A 138 -4.80 4.37 -9.53
CA PRO A 138 -5.34 3.31 -10.37
C PRO A 138 -5.60 2.03 -9.56
N ALA A 139 -4.65 1.59 -8.74
CA ALA A 139 -4.73 0.34 -8.01
C ALA A 139 -5.52 0.41 -6.69
N SER A 140 -6.03 1.59 -6.32
CA SER A 140 -6.67 1.86 -5.02
C SER A 140 -8.07 1.26 -4.83
N ASN A 141 -8.66 0.63 -5.85
CA ASN A 141 -10.09 0.26 -5.91
C ASN A 141 -11.08 1.45 -5.89
N ALA A 142 -10.63 2.70 -5.79
CA ALA A 142 -11.52 3.87 -5.67
C ALA A 142 -12.18 4.28 -7.00
N LEU A 143 -11.44 4.19 -8.11
CA LEU A 143 -11.99 4.51 -9.44
C LEU A 143 -12.70 3.31 -10.06
N PHE A 144 -12.11 2.12 -9.90
CA PHE A 144 -12.61 0.86 -10.42
C PHE A 144 -11.97 -0.29 -9.64
N TYR A 145 -12.72 -1.37 -9.50
CA TYR A 145 -12.28 -2.51 -8.71
C TYR A 145 -11.16 -3.29 -9.41
N VAL A 146 -10.23 -3.78 -8.60
CA VAL A 146 -9.10 -4.60 -9.04
C VAL A 146 -9.15 -5.95 -8.32
N GLY A 147 -8.53 -6.98 -8.92
CA GLY A 147 -8.50 -8.35 -8.39
C GLY A 147 -7.55 -8.55 -7.20
N PHE A 148 -7.46 -7.59 -6.29
CA PHE A 148 -6.80 -7.73 -4.99
C PHE A 148 -7.35 -6.70 -4.01
N VAL A 149 -7.33 -7.04 -2.72
CA VAL A 149 -7.71 -6.11 -1.65
C VAL A 149 -6.56 -5.13 -1.40
N VAL A 150 -5.41 -5.65 -0.97
CA VAL A 150 -4.15 -4.89 -0.84
C VAL A 150 -3.06 -5.63 -1.64
N ALA A 151 -2.07 -4.90 -2.15
CA ALA A 151 -0.91 -5.52 -2.80
C ALA A 151 0.34 -4.68 -2.58
N GLU A 152 1.35 -5.26 -1.93
CA GLU A 152 2.61 -4.57 -1.62
C GLU A 152 3.35 -4.09 -2.88
N ARG A 153 3.30 -4.88 -3.96
CA ARG A 153 3.91 -4.52 -5.27
C ARG A 153 3.38 -3.22 -5.87
N VAL A 154 2.15 -2.82 -5.51
CA VAL A 154 1.56 -1.56 -5.97
C VAL A 154 2.20 -0.37 -5.27
N LEU A 155 2.80 -0.59 -4.10
CA LEU A 155 3.44 0.45 -3.31
C LEU A 155 4.89 0.74 -3.73
N TYR A 156 5.44 0.09 -4.77
CA TYR A 156 6.81 0.36 -5.21
C TYR A 156 7.00 1.81 -5.68
N ILE A 157 6.19 2.28 -6.63
CA ILE A 157 6.25 3.69 -7.08
C ILE A 157 5.78 4.65 -5.96
N PRO A 158 4.69 4.36 -5.23
CA PRO A 158 4.32 5.16 -4.07
C PRO A 158 5.43 5.32 -3.03
N SER A 159 6.23 4.28 -2.81
CA SER A 159 7.34 4.31 -1.85
C SER A 159 8.43 5.29 -2.26
N VAL A 160 8.64 5.54 -3.56
CA VAL A 160 9.57 6.59 -4.03
C VAL A 160 9.13 7.96 -3.56
N GLY A 161 7.85 8.29 -3.75
CA GLY A 161 7.28 9.55 -3.24
C GLY A 161 7.33 9.63 -1.71
N TYR A 162 7.06 8.53 -1.01
CA TYR A 162 7.22 8.46 0.45
C TYR A 162 8.67 8.73 0.91
N CYS A 163 9.66 8.09 0.29
CA CYS A 163 11.08 8.29 0.60
C CYS A 163 11.53 9.74 0.34
N LEU A 164 11.06 10.35 -0.75
CA LEU A 164 11.29 11.78 -1.04
C LEU A 164 10.69 12.67 0.06
N LEU A 165 9.45 12.40 0.50
CA LEU A 165 8.84 13.13 1.61
C LEU A 165 9.67 13.03 2.88
N VAL A 166 10.03 11.81 3.31
CA VAL A 166 10.80 11.58 4.53
C VAL A 166 12.17 12.28 4.47
N GLY A 167 12.90 12.12 3.36
CA GLY A 167 14.22 12.73 3.17
C GLY A 167 14.16 14.26 3.13
N CYS A 168 13.24 14.84 2.37
CA CYS A 168 13.07 16.29 2.30
C CYS A 168 12.63 16.88 3.64
N SER A 169 11.72 16.22 4.36
CA SER A 169 11.28 16.65 5.69
C SER A 169 12.41 16.60 6.71
N ALA A 170 13.21 15.53 6.73
CA ALA A 170 14.37 15.43 7.61
C ALA A 170 15.41 16.53 7.30
N ALA A 171 15.71 16.76 6.02
CA ALA A 171 16.64 17.80 5.61
C ALA A 171 16.14 19.22 5.96
N ALA A 172 14.84 19.49 5.75
CA ALA A 172 14.24 20.78 6.10
C ALA A 172 14.26 21.02 7.61
N LEU A 173 13.93 20.00 8.42
CA LEU A 173 13.95 20.08 9.87
C LEU A 173 15.36 20.25 10.43
N ALA A 174 16.34 19.53 9.86
CA ALA A 174 17.74 19.64 10.26
C ALA A 174 18.33 21.03 9.94
N LYS A 175 17.93 21.65 8.83
CA LYS A 175 18.31 23.04 8.47
C LYS A 175 17.62 24.10 9.32
N SER A 176 16.40 23.83 9.79
CA SER A 176 15.62 24.72 10.66
C SER A 176 16.06 24.66 12.14
N THR A 177 16.99 23.76 12.47
CA THR A 177 17.51 23.56 13.82
C THR A 177 19.03 23.71 13.84
N SER A 178 19.62 23.93 15.02
CA SER A 178 21.07 24.09 15.19
C SER A 178 21.61 23.22 16.34
N GLY A 179 22.92 22.95 16.30
CA GLY A 179 23.62 22.17 17.32
C GLY A 179 23.01 20.78 17.55
N ARG A 180 22.81 20.42 18.83
CA ARG A 180 22.31 19.10 19.26
C ARG A 180 20.99 18.70 18.59
N ARG A 181 20.07 19.64 18.33
CA ARG A 181 18.77 19.33 17.73
C ARG A 181 18.91 18.82 16.28
N SER A 182 19.79 19.44 15.50
CA SER A 182 20.07 19.02 14.13
C SER A 182 20.71 17.62 14.10
N THR A 183 21.65 17.35 15.01
CA THR A 183 22.23 16.01 15.20
C THR A 183 21.18 14.96 15.53
N VAL A 184 20.21 15.28 16.41
CA VAL A 184 19.11 14.36 16.74
C VAL A 184 18.25 14.06 15.52
N VAL A 185 17.95 15.05 14.67
CA VAL A 185 17.17 14.83 13.43
C VAL A 185 17.90 13.86 12.50
N TYR A 186 19.20 14.07 12.27
CA TYR A 186 20.00 13.15 11.43
C TYR A 186 20.12 11.76 12.05
N ALA A 187 20.28 11.66 13.38
CA ALA A 187 20.33 10.38 14.07
C ALA A 187 19.01 9.61 13.95
N LEU A 188 17.87 10.29 14.09
CA LEU A 188 16.54 9.69 13.90
C LEU A 188 16.34 9.23 12.44
N TYR A 189 16.74 10.05 11.47
CA TYR A 189 16.68 9.66 10.06
C TYR A 189 17.55 8.43 9.76
N ALA A 190 18.79 8.41 10.26
CA ALA A 190 19.68 7.25 10.12
C ALA A 190 19.09 6.01 10.81
N ALA A 191 18.51 6.15 12.00
CA ALA A 191 17.85 5.04 12.70
C ALA A 191 16.68 4.47 11.88
N THR A 192 15.87 5.31 11.23
CA THR A 192 14.81 4.85 10.31
C THR A 192 15.39 4.02 9.15
N VAL A 193 16.45 4.53 8.49
CA VAL A 193 17.10 3.82 7.38
C VAL A 193 17.67 2.47 7.83
N VAL A 194 18.36 2.44 8.97
CA VAL A 194 18.92 1.19 9.53
C VAL A 194 17.80 0.22 9.88
N THR A 195 16.74 0.69 10.52
CA THR A 195 15.60 -0.17 10.91
C THR A 195 14.93 -0.79 9.68
N TYR A 196 14.71 -0.01 8.63
CA TYR A 196 14.12 -0.52 7.38
C TYR A 196 15.09 -1.48 6.67
N GLY A 197 16.39 -1.19 6.66
CA GLY A 197 17.41 -2.09 6.11
C GLY A 197 17.45 -3.44 6.84
N LEU A 198 17.45 -3.43 8.18
CA LEU A 198 17.39 -4.64 9.00
C LEU A 198 16.10 -5.44 8.74
N ARG A 199 14.96 -4.75 8.61
CA ARG A 199 13.68 -5.37 8.25
C ARG A 199 13.75 -6.09 6.92
N THR A 200 14.35 -5.48 5.91
CA THR A 200 14.55 -6.10 4.59
C THR A 200 15.41 -7.36 4.70
N VAL A 201 16.53 -7.30 5.43
CA VAL A 201 17.42 -8.47 5.61
C VAL A 201 16.70 -9.61 6.33
N LEU A 202 15.90 -9.32 7.36
CA LEU A 202 15.11 -10.33 8.05
C LEU A 202 14.03 -10.92 7.13
N ARG A 203 13.36 -10.09 6.34
CA ARG A 203 12.31 -10.52 5.41
C ARG A 203 12.83 -11.44 4.33
N ASN A 204 14.12 -11.34 3.94
CA ASN A 204 14.72 -12.27 2.97
C ASN A 204 14.65 -13.74 3.41
N ARG A 205 14.57 -14.02 4.73
CA ARG A 205 14.42 -15.39 5.24
C ARG A 205 13.08 -16.00 4.84
N ASP A 206 12.03 -15.20 4.82
CA ASP A 206 10.70 -15.65 4.40
C ASP A 206 10.67 -15.99 2.90
N TRP A 207 11.55 -15.37 2.10
CA TRP A 207 11.65 -15.59 0.65
C TRP A 207 12.70 -16.65 0.27
N HIS A 208 13.29 -17.34 1.25
CA HIS A 208 14.33 -18.33 0.99
C HIS A 208 13.81 -19.55 0.21
N ASP A 209 12.62 -20.02 0.55
CA ASP A 209 11.93 -21.15 -0.09
C ASP A 209 10.41 -21.03 0.04
N GLU A 210 9.68 -21.83 -0.73
CA GLU A 210 8.21 -21.78 -0.80
C GLU A 210 7.54 -22.14 0.54
N GLU A 211 8.09 -23.11 1.28
CA GLU A 211 7.56 -23.49 2.59
C GLU A 211 7.66 -22.33 3.58
N SER A 212 8.84 -21.70 3.68
CA SER A 212 9.07 -20.53 4.53
C SER A 212 8.17 -19.35 4.13
N LEU A 213 7.99 -19.13 2.83
CA LEU A 213 7.14 -18.06 2.30
C LEU A 213 5.69 -18.26 2.70
N TYR A 214 5.13 -19.45 2.46
CA TYR A 214 3.75 -19.77 2.82
C TYR A 214 3.54 -19.79 4.33
N ARG A 215 4.50 -20.31 5.12
CA ARG A 215 4.44 -20.21 6.58
C ARG A 215 4.38 -18.76 7.05
N SER A 216 5.16 -17.85 6.47
CA SER A 216 5.15 -16.43 6.83
C SER A 216 3.80 -15.73 6.54
N GLY A 217 3.05 -16.22 5.56
CA GLY A 217 1.76 -15.67 5.14
C GLY A 217 0.56 -16.14 5.97
N ILE A 218 0.71 -17.20 6.79
CA ILE A 218 -0.38 -17.78 7.59
C ILE A 218 -1.07 -16.74 8.47
N GLN A 219 -0.32 -15.78 9.01
CA GLN A 219 -0.88 -14.72 9.87
C GLN A 219 -1.80 -13.73 9.12
N VAL A 220 -1.64 -13.58 7.79
CA VAL A 220 -2.38 -12.60 6.99
C VAL A 220 -3.48 -13.27 6.17
N ASN A 221 -3.15 -14.34 5.45
CA ASN A 221 -4.11 -15.10 4.65
C ASN A 221 -4.00 -16.59 4.98
N PRO A 222 -4.48 -17.02 6.17
CA PRO A 222 -4.38 -18.40 6.60
C PRO A 222 -4.94 -19.42 5.59
N PRO A 223 -6.15 -19.26 5.02
CA PRO A 223 -6.69 -20.27 4.10
C PRO A 223 -5.78 -20.55 2.90
N LYS A 224 -5.34 -19.48 2.21
CA LYS A 224 -4.50 -19.62 1.02
C LYS A 224 -3.08 -20.09 1.37
N SER A 225 -2.54 -19.61 2.50
CA SER A 225 -1.21 -19.99 2.96
C SER A 225 -1.14 -21.46 3.36
N TYR A 226 -2.13 -21.95 4.11
CA TYR A 226 -2.22 -23.37 4.46
C TYR A 226 -2.49 -24.25 3.24
N GLY A 227 -3.35 -23.83 2.31
CA GLY A 227 -3.60 -24.57 1.07
C GLY A 227 -2.33 -24.73 0.23
N ASN A 228 -1.60 -23.63 0.02
CA ASN A 228 -0.33 -23.67 -0.69
C ASN A 228 0.74 -24.48 0.06
N LEU A 229 0.85 -24.31 1.38
CA LEU A 229 1.76 -25.06 2.22
C LEU A 229 1.48 -26.58 2.13
N GLY A 230 0.21 -26.98 2.13
CA GLY A 230 -0.17 -28.39 1.93
C GLY A 230 0.34 -28.95 0.61
N SER A 231 0.24 -28.18 -0.48
CA SER A 231 0.74 -28.59 -1.79
C SER A 231 2.26 -28.75 -1.83
N ILE A 232 3.00 -27.87 -1.14
CA ILE A 232 4.45 -27.99 -1.01
C ILE A 232 4.85 -29.19 -0.16
N LEU A 233 4.16 -29.43 0.96
CA LEU A 233 4.43 -30.57 1.83
C LEU A 233 4.10 -31.90 1.13
N SER A 234 3.02 -31.93 0.36
CA SER A 234 2.62 -33.10 -0.43
C SER A 234 3.67 -33.44 -1.50
N SER A 235 4.17 -32.43 -2.24
CA SER A 235 5.21 -32.65 -3.26
C SER A 235 6.56 -33.12 -2.66
N GLN A 236 6.81 -32.81 -1.40
CA GLN A 236 7.96 -33.31 -0.62
C GLN A 236 7.74 -34.71 -0.01
N GLY A 237 6.57 -35.33 -0.20
CA GLY A 237 6.23 -36.63 0.40
C GLY A 237 5.86 -36.58 1.89
N ARG A 238 5.67 -35.38 2.46
CA ARG A 238 5.29 -35.18 3.87
C ARG A 238 3.77 -35.19 4.03
N THR A 239 3.16 -36.32 3.66
CA THR A 239 1.69 -36.46 3.51
C THR A 239 0.91 -36.10 4.77
N ASN A 240 1.35 -36.54 5.95
CA ASN A 240 0.66 -36.24 7.21
C ASN A 240 0.62 -34.72 7.50
N GLU A 241 1.72 -34.01 7.25
CA GLU A 241 1.77 -32.55 7.45
C GLU A 241 0.95 -31.81 6.38
N ALA A 242 0.94 -32.32 5.14
CA ALA A 242 0.12 -31.79 4.07
C ALA A 242 -1.38 -31.89 4.40
N GLU A 243 -1.83 -33.05 4.89
CA GLU A 243 -3.20 -33.27 5.34
C GLU A 243 -3.58 -32.28 6.45
N MET A 244 -2.71 -32.11 7.45
CA MET A 244 -2.92 -31.14 8.53
C MET A 244 -3.03 -29.70 8.00
N ALA A 245 -2.20 -29.33 7.02
CA ALA A 245 -2.25 -28.01 6.40
C ALA A 245 -3.55 -27.81 5.62
N TYR A 246 -3.96 -28.76 4.77
CA TYR A 246 -5.23 -28.68 4.05
C TYR A 246 -6.44 -28.61 4.98
N ARG A 247 -6.49 -29.44 6.03
CA ARG A 247 -7.55 -29.36 7.06
C ARG A 247 -7.56 -28.00 7.76
N SER A 248 -6.40 -27.42 8.03
CA SER A 248 -6.30 -26.07 8.60
C SER A 248 -6.82 -25.00 7.63
N ALA A 249 -6.51 -25.11 6.33
CA ALA A 249 -7.06 -24.22 5.31
C ALA A 249 -8.60 -24.28 5.28
N LEU A 250 -9.17 -25.49 5.27
CA LEU A 250 -10.61 -25.72 5.26
C LEU A 250 -11.30 -25.27 6.55
N LYS A 251 -10.61 -25.31 7.70
CA LYS A 251 -11.11 -24.74 8.95
C LYS A 251 -11.30 -23.23 8.85
N HIS A 252 -10.39 -22.52 8.18
CA HIS A 252 -10.53 -21.08 7.95
C HIS A 252 -11.51 -20.76 6.82
N ARG A 253 -11.55 -21.57 5.76
CA ARG A 253 -12.47 -21.40 4.64
C ARG A 253 -12.91 -22.76 4.08
N PRO A 254 -14.10 -23.24 4.47
CA PRO A 254 -14.56 -24.59 4.08
C PRO A 254 -14.81 -24.77 2.59
N ASN A 255 -15.04 -23.69 1.84
CA ASN A 255 -15.35 -23.73 0.41
C ASN A 255 -14.12 -23.38 -0.44
N MET A 256 -13.12 -24.26 -0.43
CA MET A 256 -11.91 -24.19 -1.26
C MET A 256 -11.81 -25.46 -2.11
N ALA A 257 -12.31 -25.39 -3.35
CA ALA A 257 -12.37 -26.54 -4.25
C ALA A 257 -10.99 -27.14 -4.57
N ASP A 258 -9.99 -26.27 -4.72
CA ASP A 258 -8.58 -26.64 -4.90
C ASP A 258 -8.04 -27.45 -3.71
N VAL A 259 -8.39 -27.05 -2.47
CA VAL A 259 -7.95 -27.78 -1.27
C VAL A 259 -8.69 -29.09 -1.11
N HIS A 260 -10.00 -29.14 -1.38
CA HIS A 260 -10.76 -30.40 -1.36
C HIS A 260 -10.27 -31.40 -2.41
N TYR A 261 -9.82 -30.93 -3.57
CA TYR A 261 -9.28 -31.80 -4.61
C TYR A 261 -7.94 -32.41 -4.21
N ASN A 262 -7.12 -31.69 -3.43
CA ASN A 262 -5.77 -32.12 -3.04
C ASN A 262 -5.72 -32.93 -1.73
N LEU A 263 -6.78 -32.93 -0.92
CA LEU A 263 -6.90 -33.63 0.36
C LEU A 263 -7.40 -35.06 0.18
#